data_AF-A0A838MXT8-F1
#
_entry.id   AF-A0A838MXT8-F1
#
_cell.length_a   1.000
_cell.length_b   1.000
_cell.length_c   1.000
_cell.angle_alpha   90.00
_cell.angle_beta   90.00
_cell.angle_gamma   90.00
#
_symmetry.space_group_name_H-M   'P 1'
#
loop_
_entity.id
_entity.type
_entity.pdbx_description
1 polymer ?
#
loop_
_entity_poly.entity_id
_entity_poly.type
_entity_poly.pdbx_seq_one_letter_code
_entity_poly.pdbx_strand_id
1 'polypeptide(L)'
;MSNPYEPAKPPQPVEPIDDLMIREDDDPRHDGERVSSSVRDIASRIPESLSSIGRDISRTIERAISAKDDYVVAVKVSPEAQEKLENLVQAGVFHNRAEAAAFLIDEGIKSQSALFERVQQKLTEIERLRAELRGMINQSP
;
A
#
# COMPACT_ATOMS: atom_id res chain seq x y z
N MET A 1 -48.34 -7.54 44.74
CA MET A 1 -47.56 -8.72 45.18
C MET A 1 -47.14 -9.48 43.93
N SER A 2 -45.91 -9.99 43.88
CA SER A 2 -45.40 -10.87 42.81
C SER A 2 -46.09 -12.26 42.91
N ASN A 3 -46.14 -13.11 41.88
CA ASN A 3 -44.96 -13.75 41.28
C ASN A 3 -45.23 -14.34 39.87
N PRO A 4 -44.27 -14.29 38.92
CA PRO A 4 -44.40 -14.87 37.59
C PRO A 4 -43.53 -16.13 37.35
N TYR A 5 -44.16 -17.22 36.92
CA TYR A 5 -43.62 -18.45 36.29
C TYR A 5 -44.85 -19.07 35.59
N GLU A 6 -44.88 -19.45 34.31
CA GLU A 6 -44.00 -20.37 33.55
C GLU A 6 -44.04 -20.09 32.00
N PRO A 7 -43.30 -20.83 31.13
CA PRO A 7 -42.70 -20.25 29.93
C PRO A 7 -43.42 -20.46 28.58
N ALA A 8 -43.10 -19.59 27.61
CA ALA A 8 -43.51 -19.74 26.20
C ALA A 8 -42.42 -20.41 25.34
N LYS A 9 -42.86 -21.18 24.33
CA LYS A 9 -42.06 -22.15 23.55
C LYS A 9 -41.61 -21.55 22.19
N PRO A 10 -40.43 -21.90 21.64
CA PRO A 10 -39.90 -21.35 20.37
C PRO A 10 -40.67 -21.80 19.10
N PRO A 11 -40.48 -21.12 17.96
CA PRO A 11 -41.41 -21.15 16.81
C PRO A 11 -41.16 -22.27 15.79
N GLN A 12 -42.14 -22.46 14.89
CA GLN A 12 -42.09 -23.35 13.71
C GLN A 12 -42.22 -22.52 12.41
N PRO A 13 -41.58 -22.91 11.29
CA PRO A 13 -41.61 -22.18 10.03
C PRO A 13 -42.80 -22.58 9.13
N VAL A 14 -43.13 -21.73 8.16
CA VAL A 14 -44.09 -22.02 7.06
C VAL A 14 -43.40 -21.95 5.71
N GLU A 15 -43.68 -22.94 4.86
CA GLU A 15 -43.11 -23.17 3.53
C GLU A 15 -44.07 -22.70 2.40
N PRO A 16 -43.66 -22.72 1.10
CA PRO A 16 -44.00 -21.65 0.15
C PRO A 16 -45.29 -21.85 -0.65
N ILE A 17 -45.69 -20.79 -1.35
CA ILE A 17 -46.64 -20.86 -2.47
C ILE A 17 -45.87 -20.55 -3.75
N ASP A 18 -45.95 -21.48 -4.70
CA ASP A 18 -45.28 -21.43 -6.01
C ASP A 18 -46.35 -21.57 -7.09
N ASP A 19 -46.71 -20.47 -7.76
CA ASP A 19 -47.47 -20.49 -9.02
C ASP A 19 -47.40 -19.13 -9.74
N LEU A 20 -46.71 -19.06 -10.88
CA LEU A 20 -47.30 -18.71 -12.19
C LEU A 20 -46.23 -18.75 -13.30
N MET A 21 -46.46 -19.55 -14.33
CA MET A 21 -45.62 -19.65 -15.53
C MET A 21 -46.31 -18.99 -16.74
N ILE A 22 -45.73 -17.93 -17.33
CA ILE A 22 -46.05 -17.43 -18.69
C ILE A 22 -44.76 -16.98 -19.40
N ARG A 23 -44.77 -17.02 -20.75
CA ARG A 23 -43.65 -16.83 -21.67
C ARG A 23 -44.00 -15.69 -22.68
N GLU A 24 -43.21 -15.32 -23.69
CA GLU A 24 -41.95 -15.82 -24.27
C GLU A 24 -41.26 -14.63 -25.00
N ASP A 25 -39.95 -14.74 -25.29
CA ASP A 25 -39.15 -13.99 -26.29
C ASP A 25 -39.25 -12.44 -26.44
N ASP A 26 -38.13 -11.73 -26.17
CA ASP A 26 -37.29 -11.09 -27.22
C ASP A 26 -35.99 -10.44 -26.65
N ASP A 27 -34.95 -10.34 -27.48
CA ASP A 27 -33.51 -10.14 -27.14
C ASP A 27 -33.00 -8.66 -27.27
N PRO A 28 -31.68 -8.34 -27.28
CA PRO A 28 -30.71 -8.19 -26.18
C PRO A 28 -30.26 -6.73 -25.88
N ARG A 29 -29.66 -6.48 -24.68
CA ARG A 29 -28.23 -6.03 -24.52
C ARG A 29 -27.71 -5.70 -23.10
N HIS A 30 -26.38 -5.90 -22.98
CA HIS A 30 -25.40 -5.46 -21.96
C HIS A 30 -25.46 -6.20 -20.60
N ASP A 31 -24.54 -7.11 -20.27
CA ASP A 31 -23.05 -7.04 -20.09
C ASP A 31 -22.60 -6.57 -18.70
N GLY A 32 -21.91 -7.46 -17.99
CA GLY A 32 -21.25 -7.16 -16.70
C GLY A 32 -20.72 -8.40 -15.94
N GLU A 33 -21.44 -9.52 -15.93
CA GLU A 33 -21.18 -10.61 -14.97
C GLU A 33 -20.16 -11.69 -15.41
N ARG A 34 -19.59 -11.63 -16.62
CA ARG A 34 -18.84 -12.77 -17.21
C ARG A 34 -17.37 -12.92 -16.78
N VAL A 35 -16.86 -12.11 -15.85
CA VAL A 35 -15.44 -12.17 -15.41
C VAL A 35 -15.27 -12.85 -14.04
N SER A 36 -16.28 -12.85 -13.17
CA SER A 36 -16.14 -13.34 -11.78
C SER A 36 -16.18 -14.88 -11.66
N SER A 37 -17.07 -15.56 -12.39
CA SER A 37 -17.26 -17.01 -12.30
C SER A 37 -16.04 -17.81 -12.76
N SER A 38 -15.41 -17.41 -13.86
CA SER A 38 -14.24 -18.08 -14.45
C SER A 38 -13.08 -18.24 -13.47
N VAL A 39 -12.84 -17.27 -12.58
CA VAL A 39 -11.74 -17.34 -11.60
C VAL A 39 -11.99 -18.43 -10.55
N ARG A 40 -13.25 -18.64 -10.15
CA ARG A 40 -13.62 -19.60 -9.11
C ARG A 40 -13.68 -21.06 -9.63
N ASP A 41 -14.09 -21.27 -10.87
CA ASP A 41 -14.06 -22.59 -11.53
C ASP A 41 -12.65 -23.02 -11.97
N ILE A 42 -11.75 -22.07 -12.21
CA ILE A 42 -10.33 -22.37 -12.43
C ILE A 42 -9.66 -22.79 -11.10
N ALA A 43 -9.95 -22.08 -10.01
CA ALA A 43 -9.39 -22.39 -8.68
C ALA A 43 -9.74 -23.79 -8.15
N SER A 44 -10.89 -24.37 -8.54
CA SER A 44 -11.30 -25.73 -8.14
C SER A 44 -10.68 -26.86 -8.97
N ARG A 45 -10.00 -26.55 -10.08
CA ARG A 45 -9.38 -27.51 -11.00
C ARG A 45 -7.85 -27.50 -10.98
N ILE A 46 -7.25 -26.58 -10.23
CA ILE A 46 -5.80 -26.49 -10.05
C ILE A 46 -5.38 -27.38 -8.87
N PRO A 47 -4.49 -28.38 -9.06
CA PRO A 47 -3.96 -29.19 -7.97
C PRO A 47 -3.42 -28.33 -6.81
N GLU A 48 -3.54 -28.76 -5.54
CA GLU A 48 -3.03 -27.97 -4.40
C GLU A 48 -1.58 -27.49 -4.56
N SER A 49 -0.75 -28.29 -5.25
CA SER A 49 0.66 -28.03 -5.56
C SER A 49 0.91 -26.91 -6.58
N LEU A 50 -0.10 -26.48 -7.34
CA LEU A 50 -0.09 -25.27 -8.19
C LEU A 50 -0.81 -24.09 -7.51
N SER A 51 -1.80 -24.37 -6.67
CA SER A 51 -2.50 -23.37 -5.84
C SER A 51 -1.64 -22.81 -4.69
N SER A 52 -0.57 -23.49 -4.28
CA SER A 52 0.52 -22.91 -3.47
C SER A 52 1.35 -21.92 -4.29
N ILE A 53 1.81 -22.33 -5.48
CA ILE A 53 2.67 -21.53 -6.38
C ILE A 53 2.01 -20.18 -6.71
N GLY A 54 0.70 -20.16 -7.00
CA GLY A 54 -0.02 -18.90 -7.24
C GLY A 54 0.00 -17.94 -6.04
N ARG A 55 -0.16 -18.45 -4.81
CA ARG A 55 -0.11 -17.64 -3.57
C ARG A 55 1.30 -17.12 -3.27
N ASP A 56 2.33 -17.90 -3.57
CA ASP A 56 3.72 -17.51 -3.36
C ASP A 56 4.18 -16.48 -4.39
N ILE A 57 3.71 -16.57 -5.64
CA ILE A 57 3.95 -15.56 -6.68
C ILE A 57 3.26 -14.23 -6.32
N SER A 58 1.96 -14.23 -5.96
CA SER A 58 1.27 -13.00 -5.53
C SER A 58 1.98 -12.31 -4.36
N ARG A 59 2.32 -13.07 -3.31
CA ARG A 59 3.04 -12.55 -2.15
C ARG A 59 4.44 -12.02 -2.49
N THR A 60 5.10 -12.60 -3.50
CA THR A 60 6.42 -12.15 -3.96
C THR A 60 6.32 -10.88 -4.80
N ILE A 61 5.28 -10.75 -5.64
CA ILE A 61 5.00 -9.52 -6.42
C ILE A 61 4.62 -8.37 -5.49
N GLU A 62 3.73 -8.59 -4.52
CA GLU A 62 3.39 -7.59 -3.49
C GLU A 62 4.63 -7.12 -2.71
N ARG A 63 5.47 -8.06 -2.27
CA ARG A 63 6.75 -7.72 -1.61
C ARG A 63 7.73 -6.99 -2.51
N ALA A 64 7.80 -7.34 -3.79
CA ALA A 64 8.68 -6.66 -4.76
C ALA A 64 8.18 -5.25 -5.15
N ILE A 65 6.88 -4.99 -5.02
CA ILE A 65 6.29 -3.66 -5.21
C ILE A 65 6.50 -2.80 -3.95
N SER A 66 6.27 -3.34 -2.74
CA SER A 66 6.53 -2.60 -1.49
C SER A 66 8.01 -2.37 -1.19
N ALA A 67 8.90 -3.31 -1.52
CA ALA A 67 10.33 -3.19 -1.22
C ALA A 67 11.10 -2.24 -2.15
N LYS A 68 10.43 -1.55 -3.07
CA LYS A 68 11.09 -0.81 -4.15
C LYS A 68 11.44 0.63 -3.81
N ASP A 69 10.68 1.29 -2.93
CA ASP A 69 10.76 2.74 -2.70
C ASP A 69 10.84 3.17 -1.22
N ASP A 70 10.78 2.24 -0.25
CA ASP A 70 10.88 2.54 1.19
C ASP A 70 12.35 2.70 1.67
N TYR A 71 12.92 3.89 1.48
CA TYR A 71 14.24 4.26 2.04
C TYR A 71 14.18 4.50 3.56
N VAL A 72 14.18 3.43 4.35
CA VAL A 72 14.20 3.51 5.82
C VAL A 72 15.59 3.86 6.34
N VAL A 73 15.73 5.02 6.98
CA VAL A 73 16.96 5.46 7.66
C VAL A 73 16.72 5.55 9.17
N ALA A 74 17.47 4.78 9.96
CA ALA A 74 17.48 4.90 11.41
C ALA A 74 18.38 6.08 11.85
N VAL A 75 17.77 7.14 12.38
CA VAL A 75 18.47 8.36 12.84
C VAL A 75 18.33 8.57 14.35
N LYS A 76 19.37 9.11 14.98
CA LYS A 76 19.29 9.60 16.36
C LYS A 76 18.78 11.04 16.35
N VAL A 77 17.67 11.30 17.04
CA VAL A 77 17.09 12.64 17.21
C VAL A 77 17.37 13.21 18.60
N SER A 78 17.18 14.51 18.78
CA SER A 78 17.21 15.14 20.11
C SER A 78 15.91 14.82 20.89
N PRO A 79 15.91 14.90 22.24
CA PRO A 79 14.69 14.72 23.03
C PRO A 79 13.57 15.70 22.63
N GLU A 80 13.93 16.96 22.36
CA GLU A 80 13.00 18.00 21.89
C GLU A 80 12.39 17.66 20.52
N ALA A 81 13.18 17.13 19.59
CA ALA A 81 12.67 16.71 18.29
C ALA A 81 11.72 15.50 18.43
N GLN A 82 12.05 14.55 19.31
CA GLN A 82 11.18 13.42 19.62
C GLN A 82 9.83 13.89 20.20
N GLU A 83 9.84 14.83 21.15
CA GLU A 83 8.63 15.41 21.73
C GLU A 83 7.77 16.13 20.69
N LYS A 84 8.38 16.95 19.82
CA LYS A 84 7.65 17.66 18.76
C LYS A 84 7.02 16.70 17.74
N LEU A 85 7.73 15.64 17.35
CA LEU A 85 7.18 14.60 16.47
C LEU A 85 6.01 13.85 17.12
N GLU A 86 6.12 13.55 18.42
CA GLU A 86 5.04 12.91 19.19
C GLU A 86 3.81 13.83 19.28
N ASN A 87 3.99 15.12 19.57
CA ASN A 87 2.91 16.11 19.63
C ASN A 87 2.17 16.26 18.28
N LEU A 88 2.88 16.21 17.14
CA LEU A 88 2.26 16.26 15.81
C LEU A 88 1.37 15.04 15.52
N VAL A 89 1.78 13.84 15.98
CA VAL A 89 0.97 12.62 15.87
C VAL A 89 -0.22 12.66 16.82
N GLN A 90 -0.02 13.10 18.07
CA GLN A 90 -1.12 13.22 19.06
C GLN A 90 -2.15 14.28 18.66
N ALA A 91 -1.73 15.34 17.98
CA ALA A 91 -2.63 16.34 17.39
C ALA A 91 -3.36 15.84 16.12
N GLY A 92 -3.08 14.63 15.63
CA GLY A 92 -3.70 14.04 14.44
C GLY A 92 -3.23 14.65 13.12
N VAL A 93 -2.11 15.38 13.10
CA VAL A 93 -1.56 16.00 11.88
C VAL A 93 -0.91 14.95 10.98
N PHE A 94 -0.31 13.90 11.57
CA PHE A 94 0.28 12.76 10.89
C PHE A 94 -0.11 11.46 11.59
N HIS A 95 -0.16 10.36 10.83
CA HIS A 95 -0.56 9.04 11.33
C HIS A 95 0.54 8.39 12.18
N ASN A 96 1.80 8.73 11.91
CA ASN A 96 2.95 8.19 12.63
C ASN A 96 4.17 9.14 12.64
N ARG A 97 5.13 8.86 13.51
CA ARG A 97 6.33 9.70 13.69
C ARG A 97 7.29 9.71 12.50
N ALA A 98 7.33 8.66 11.70
CA ALA A 98 8.20 8.60 10.52
C ALA A 98 7.65 9.50 9.40
N GLU A 99 6.33 9.52 9.20
CA GLU A 99 5.63 10.44 8.30
C GLU A 99 5.87 11.92 8.71
N ALA A 100 5.68 12.24 9.99
CA ALA A 100 5.97 13.57 10.54
C ALA A 100 7.46 13.97 10.36
N ALA A 101 8.39 13.02 10.55
CA ALA A 101 9.82 13.26 10.37
C ALA A 101 10.18 13.47 8.89
N ALA A 102 9.64 12.67 7.98
CA ALA A 102 9.85 12.82 6.54
C ALA A 102 9.38 14.19 6.05
N PHE A 103 8.17 14.61 6.43
CA PHE A 103 7.64 15.93 6.11
C PHE A 103 8.55 17.07 6.61
N LEU A 104 9.01 17.01 7.86
CA LEU A 104 9.90 18.03 8.41
C LEU A 104 11.30 18.03 7.78
N ILE A 105 11.79 16.88 7.33
CA ILE A 105 13.04 16.77 6.56
C ILE A 105 12.86 17.43 5.17
N ASP A 106 11.77 17.15 4.47
CA ASP A 106 11.47 17.74 3.16
C ASP A 106 11.31 19.27 3.23
N GLU A 107 10.57 19.78 4.22
CA GLU A 107 10.45 21.23 4.46
C GLU A 107 11.80 21.85 4.88
N GLY A 108 12.62 21.12 5.65
CA GLY A 108 13.99 21.53 5.97
C GLY A 108 14.89 21.63 4.72
N ILE A 109 14.77 20.68 3.79
CA ILE A 109 15.49 20.69 2.52
C ILE A 109 15.05 21.87 1.63
N LYS A 110 13.73 22.10 1.50
CA LYS A 110 13.16 23.24 0.75
C LYS A 110 13.59 24.58 1.35
N SER A 111 13.52 24.71 2.68
CA SER A 111 13.95 25.91 3.42
C SER A 111 15.44 26.22 3.20
N GLN A 112 16.28 25.20 3.01
CA GLN A 112 17.72 25.32 2.82
C GLN A 112 18.15 25.10 1.35
N SER A 113 17.25 25.25 0.37
CA SER A 113 17.51 25.02 -1.06
C SER A 113 18.80 25.69 -1.57
N ALA A 114 18.99 26.98 -1.25
CA ALA A 114 20.18 27.74 -1.62
C ALA A 114 21.50 27.25 -0.98
N LEU A 115 21.45 26.43 0.08
CA LEU A 115 22.62 25.70 0.58
C LEU A 115 22.88 24.46 -0.28
N PHE A 116 21.86 23.64 -0.53
CA PHE A 116 21.98 22.43 -1.33
C PHE A 116 22.40 22.71 -2.78
N GLU A 117 21.89 23.77 -3.40
CA GLU A 117 22.34 24.23 -4.73
C GLU A 117 23.83 24.56 -4.77
N ARG A 118 24.35 25.30 -3.78
CA ARG A 118 25.79 25.62 -3.68
C ARG A 118 26.65 24.37 -3.45
N VAL A 119 26.17 23.43 -2.65
CA VAL A 119 26.83 22.13 -2.45
C VAL A 119 26.86 21.36 -3.78
N GLN A 120 25.75 21.28 -4.50
CA GLN A 120 25.64 20.58 -5.78
C GLN A 120 26.57 21.21 -6.84
N GLN A 121 26.60 22.54 -6.95
CA GLN A 121 27.54 23.26 -7.83
C GLN A 121 29.00 22.86 -7.56
N LYS A 122 29.41 22.82 -6.28
CA LYS A 122 30.78 22.46 -5.89
C LYS A 122 31.09 20.98 -6.11
N LEU A 123 30.12 20.08 -5.91
CA LEU A 123 30.27 18.66 -6.26
C LEU A 123 30.44 18.47 -7.79
N THR A 124 29.68 19.20 -8.61
CA THR A 124 29.83 19.17 -10.07
C THR A 124 31.21 19.69 -10.51
N GLU A 125 31.73 20.74 -9.89
CA GLU A 125 33.09 21.25 -10.14
C GLU A 125 34.17 20.22 -9.77
N ILE A 126 34.02 19.53 -8.64
CA ILE A 126 34.93 18.44 -8.22
C ILE A 126 34.91 17.30 -9.23
N GLU A 127 33.75 16.87 -9.74
CA GLU A 127 33.68 15.83 -10.77
C GLU A 127 34.27 16.29 -12.12
N ARG A 128 34.10 17.56 -12.51
CA ARG A 128 34.76 18.14 -13.69
C ARG A 128 36.29 18.04 -13.56
N LEU A 129 36.84 18.43 -12.41
CA LEU A 129 38.28 18.36 -12.13
C LEU A 129 38.78 16.91 -12.06
N ARG A 130 38.01 15.98 -11.48
CA ARG A 130 38.33 14.54 -11.48
C ARG A 130 38.35 13.96 -12.89
N ALA A 131 37.44 14.38 -13.77
CA ALA A 131 37.43 13.96 -15.18
C ALA A 131 38.63 14.55 -15.95
N GLU A 132 38.96 15.82 -15.73
CA GLU A 132 40.11 16.50 -16.33
C GLU A 132 41.44 15.83 -15.97
N LEU A 133 41.64 15.49 -14.68
CA LEU A 133 42.82 14.75 -14.22
C LEU A 133 42.93 13.34 -14.83
N ARG A 134 41.82 12.59 -14.92
CA ARG A 134 41.78 11.29 -15.61
C ARG A 134 42.12 11.43 -17.09
N GLY A 135 41.67 12.50 -17.73
CA GLY A 135 42.00 12.84 -19.11
C GLY A 135 43.50 13.05 -19.31
N MET A 136 44.14 13.84 -18.43
CA MET A 136 45.59 14.09 -18.49
C MET A 136 46.41 12.81 -18.33
N ILE A 137 46.06 11.92 -17.39
CA ILE A 137 46.76 10.64 -17.18
C ILE A 137 46.63 9.75 -18.43
N ASN A 138 45.45 9.69 -19.05
CA ASN A 138 45.21 8.90 -20.25
C ASN A 138 45.75 9.53 -21.55
N GLN A 139 46.29 10.75 -21.49
CA GLN A 139 46.93 11.45 -22.62
C GLN A 139 48.46 11.53 -22.49
N SER A 140 49.04 11.01 -21.40
CA SER A 140 50.49 10.86 -21.28
C SER A 140 50.97 9.72 -22.20
N PRO A 141 51.97 9.95 -23.07
CA PRO A 141 52.56 8.93 -23.94
C PRO A 141 53.42 7.91 -23.17
#